data_AF-F4YBC1-F1
#
_entry.id   AF-F4YBC1-F1
#
_cell.length_a   1.000
_cell.length_b   1.000
_cell.length_c   1.000
_cell.angle_alpha   90.00
_cell.angle_beta   90.00
_cell.angle_gamma   90.00
#
_symmetry.space_group_name_H-M   'P 1'
#
loop_
_entity.id
_entity.type
_entity.pdbx_description
1 polymer ?
#
loop_
_entity_poly.entity_id
_entity_poly.type
_entity_poly.pdbx_seq_one_letter_code
_entity_poly.pdbx_strand_id
1 'polypeptide(L)'
;YCEICRFYDDDRTKGQFHCDDCGICRVGGRENFFHCRKCGSCYSVELHDNHLCVENSMKNHCPICYEFLFDSLKGTTIMKCGHTMHMECYTEMIHQNQYRCPICSKSVLNMSGTWQRLDLEIEATAMPEEYRYEVPILCNDCN
;
A
#
# COMPACT_ATOMS: atom_id res chain seq x y z
N TYR A 1 20.79 -22.75 -1.46
CA TYR A 1 19.89 -23.93 -1.49
C TYR A 1 18.93 -23.84 -0.31
N CYS A 2 17.65 -24.09 -0.54
CA CYS A 2 16.63 -24.25 0.48
C CYS A 2 16.15 -25.70 0.50
N GLU A 3 16.30 -26.39 1.63
CA GLU A 3 15.85 -27.78 1.80
C GLU A 3 14.32 -27.92 1.74
N ILE A 4 13.59 -26.93 2.26
CA ILE A 4 12.13 -26.93 2.38
C ILE A 4 11.48 -26.78 1.01
N CYS A 5 11.85 -25.73 0.26
CA CYS A 5 11.33 -25.48 -1.08
C CYS A 5 12.07 -26.26 -2.18
N ARG A 6 13.15 -26.98 -1.83
CA ARG A 6 14.09 -27.61 -2.78
C ARG A 6 14.62 -26.65 -3.86
N PHE A 7 14.73 -25.37 -3.51
CA PHE A 7 15.14 -24.32 -4.43
C PHE A 7 16.68 -24.16 -4.40
N TYR A 8 17.30 -24.23 -5.58
CA TYR A 8 18.74 -24.06 -5.75
C TYR A 8 19.00 -22.75 -6.50
N ASP A 9 19.82 -21.89 -5.89
CA ASP A 9 20.33 -20.65 -6.48
C ASP A 9 21.83 -20.64 -6.22
N ASP A 10 22.59 -20.41 -7.29
CA ASP A 10 24.06 -20.50 -7.30
C ASP A 10 24.68 -19.27 -6.66
N ASP A 11 23.94 -18.16 -6.64
CA ASP A 11 24.43 -16.88 -6.16
C ASP A 11 24.05 -16.64 -4.70
N ARG A 12 24.96 -17.00 -3.78
CA ARG A 12 24.76 -16.79 -2.33
C ARG A 12 24.83 -15.32 -1.90
N THR A 13 25.25 -14.40 -2.77
CA THR A 13 25.38 -12.98 -2.42
C THR A 13 24.02 -12.29 -2.27
N LYS A 14 22.97 -12.87 -2.87
CA LYS A 14 21.60 -12.37 -2.75
C LYS A 14 20.98 -12.58 -1.36
N GLY A 15 21.64 -13.31 -0.46
CA GLY A 15 21.15 -13.54 0.90
C GLY A 15 19.78 -14.24 0.93
N GLN A 16 19.62 -15.35 0.18
CA GLN A 16 18.35 -16.06 0.16
C GLN A 16 18.03 -16.70 1.51
N PHE A 17 16.78 -16.65 1.95
CA PHE A 17 16.31 -17.29 3.16
C PHE A 17 14.87 -17.78 3.02
N HIS A 18 14.51 -18.84 3.75
CA HIS A 18 13.15 -19.33 3.81
C HIS A 18 12.39 -18.68 4.97
N CYS A 19 11.16 -18.24 4.73
CA CYS A 19 10.26 -17.84 5.80
C CYS A 19 9.23 -18.95 6.04
N ASP A 20 9.28 -19.58 7.21
CA ASP A 20 8.41 -20.70 7.56
C ASP A 20 6.92 -20.28 7.61
N ASP A 21 6.64 -19.07 8.10
CA ASP A 21 5.27 -18.55 8.21
C ASP A 21 4.67 -18.20 6.83
N CYS A 22 5.50 -17.81 5.85
CA CYS A 22 5.04 -17.54 4.48
C CYS A 22 5.11 -18.78 3.58
N GLY A 23 5.94 -19.77 3.90
CA GLY A 23 6.17 -20.95 3.06
C GLY A 23 6.94 -20.67 1.76
N ILE A 24 7.56 -19.50 1.61
CA ILE A 24 8.30 -19.10 0.40
C ILE A 24 9.73 -18.67 0.73
N CYS A 25 10.63 -18.84 -0.25
CA CYS A 25 11.99 -18.30 -0.18
C CYS A 25 11.99 -16.83 -0.60
N ARG A 26 12.68 -15.98 0.16
CA ARG A 26 12.91 -14.57 -0.16
C ARG A 26 14.41 -14.31 -0.35
N VAL A 27 14.71 -13.18 -0.96
CA VAL A 27 16.07 -12.69 -1.22
C VAL A 27 16.24 -11.31 -0.57
N GLY A 28 17.48 -10.94 -0.25
CA GLY A 28 17.83 -9.67 0.40
C GLY A 28 18.27 -9.79 1.86
N GLY A 29 18.57 -10.98 2.36
CA GLY A 29 19.09 -11.22 3.72
C GLY A 29 17.98 -11.37 4.76
N ARG A 30 18.09 -12.36 5.65
CA ARG A 30 17.07 -12.61 6.70
C ARG A 30 16.95 -11.43 7.66
N GLU A 31 18.06 -10.78 7.94
CA GLU A 31 18.21 -9.65 8.85
C GLU A 31 17.48 -8.38 8.38
N ASN A 32 17.25 -8.25 7.07
CA ASN A 32 16.57 -7.08 6.50
C ASN A 32 15.06 -7.25 6.44
N PHE A 33 14.52 -8.42 6.82
CA PHE A 33 13.09 -8.70 6.75
C PHE A 33 12.53 -9.22 8.07
N PHE A 34 11.28 -8.88 8.35
CA PHE A 34 10.52 -9.47 9.45
C PHE A 34 9.17 -9.97 8.93
N HIS A 35 8.66 -11.04 9.54
CA HIS A 35 7.33 -11.55 9.24
C HIS A 35 6.28 -10.83 10.12
N CYS A 36 5.37 -10.09 9.49
CA CYS A 36 4.24 -9.51 10.18
C CYS A 36 3.09 -10.53 10.22
N ARG A 37 2.84 -11.14 11.38
CA ARG A 37 1.77 -12.13 11.56
C ARG A 37 0.37 -11.58 11.25
N LYS A 38 0.13 -10.30 11.53
CA LYS A 38 -1.17 -9.64 11.27
C LYS A 38 -1.41 -9.47 9.77
N CYS A 39 -0.40 -9.07 9.02
CA CYS A 39 -0.50 -8.92 7.56
C CYS A 39 -0.32 -10.25 6.82
N GLY A 40 0.29 -11.26 7.46
CA GLY A 40 0.59 -12.57 6.88
C GLY A 40 1.70 -12.53 5.83
N SER A 41 2.63 -11.57 5.92
CA SER A 41 3.68 -11.36 4.92
C SER A 41 4.99 -10.86 5.54
N CYS A 42 6.11 -11.09 4.85
CA CYS A 42 7.40 -10.50 5.22
C CYS A 42 7.57 -9.13 4.59
N TYR A 43 7.99 -8.17 5.40
CA TYR A 43 8.34 -6.81 4.99
C TYR A 43 9.78 -6.47 5.36
N SER A 44 10.33 -5.42 4.74
CA SER A 44 11.60 -4.84 5.17
C SER A 44 11.50 -4.38 6.62
N VAL A 45 12.55 -4.56 7.42
CA VAL A 45 12.64 -4.07 8.81
C VAL A 45 12.38 -2.56 8.94
N GLU A 46 12.53 -1.78 7.88
CA GLU A 46 12.16 -0.35 7.84
C GLU A 46 10.66 -0.11 8.08
N LEU A 47 9.83 -1.09 7.71
CA LEU A 47 8.37 -1.06 7.92
C LEU A 47 7.94 -1.62 9.28
N HIS A 48 8.89 -2.03 10.14
CA HIS A 48 8.58 -2.50 11.49
C HIS A 48 7.87 -1.37 12.26
N ASP A 49 6.66 -1.64 12.75
CA ASP A 49 5.77 -0.71 13.48
C ASP A 49 5.33 0.58 12.76
N ASN A 50 5.75 0.81 11.52
CA ASN A 50 5.42 2.02 10.76
C ASN A 50 4.28 1.83 9.74
N HIS A 51 3.77 0.61 9.56
CA HIS A 51 2.71 0.33 8.58
C HIS A 51 1.36 0.04 9.22
N LEU A 52 0.30 0.46 8.54
CA LEU A 52 -1.06 0.20 8.97
C LEU A 52 -1.40 -1.26 8.65
N CYS A 53 -1.34 -2.12 9.68
CA CYS A 53 -1.56 -3.55 9.53
C CYS A 53 -3.04 -3.85 9.22
N VAL A 54 -3.33 -4.21 7.97
CA VAL A 54 -4.62 -4.76 7.54
C VAL A 54 -4.48 -6.27 7.39
N GLU A 55 -5.42 -7.01 7.97
CA GLU A 55 -5.40 -8.47 7.91
C GLU A 55 -5.40 -8.96 6.47
N ASN A 56 -4.50 -9.90 6.16
CA ASN A 56 -4.38 -10.53 4.84
C ASN A 56 -4.20 -9.54 3.68
N SER A 57 -3.69 -8.32 3.91
CA SER A 57 -3.56 -7.29 2.85
C SER A 57 -2.86 -7.85 1.60
N MET A 58 -1.78 -8.61 1.80
CA MET A 58 -0.99 -9.24 0.73
C MET A 58 -1.60 -10.52 0.13
N LYS A 59 -2.57 -11.16 0.78
CA LYS A 59 -3.28 -12.34 0.23
C LYS A 59 -4.48 -11.91 -0.63
N ASN A 60 -4.29 -10.86 -1.42
CA ASN A 60 -5.29 -10.31 -2.32
C ASN A 60 -4.69 -10.12 -3.72
N HIS A 61 -5.56 -9.82 -4.67
CA HIS A 61 -5.17 -9.47 -6.03
C HIS A 61 -4.89 -7.97 -6.12
N CYS A 62 -3.90 -7.59 -6.93
CA CYS A 62 -3.66 -6.19 -7.25
C CYS A 62 -4.93 -5.60 -7.88
N PRO A 63 -5.48 -4.47 -7.40
CA PRO A 63 -6.73 -3.91 -7.92
C PRO A 63 -6.61 -3.36 -9.35
N ILE A 64 -5.40 -3.27 -9.89
CA ILE A 64 -5.13 -2.72 -11.23
C ILE A 64 -4.87 -3.85 -12.24
N CYS A 65 -3.88 -4.71 -12.00
CA CYS A 65 -3.53 -5.79 -12.93
C CYS A 65 -4.19 -7.14 -12.61
N TYR A 66 -4.87 -7.25 -11.47
CA TYR A 66 -5.54 -8.46 -10.99
C TYR A 66 -4.63 -9.70 -10.78
N GLU A 67 -3.32 -9.52 -10.85
CA GLU A 67 -2.35 -10.55 -10.45
C GLU A 67 -2.32 -10.69 -8.93
N PHE A 68 -2.08 -11.92 -8.46
CA PHE A 68 -2.00 -12.22 -7.03
C PHE A 68 -0.73 -11.64 -6.41
N LEU A 69 -0.88 -10.85 -5.33
CA LEU A 69 0.23 -10.08 -4.75
C LEU A 69 1.26 -10.95 -4.02
N PHE A 70 0.84 -12.07 -3.43
CA PHE A 70 1.71 -12.90 -2.59
C PHE A 70 2.71 -13.72 -3.40
N ASP A 71 2.29 -14.27 -4.55
CA ASP A 71 3.12 -15.12 -5.41
C ASP A 71 3.85 -14.32 -6.49
N SER A 72 3.53 -13.04 -6.65
CA SER A 72 4.16 -12.16 -7.63
C SER A 72 5.60 -11.85 -7.25
N LEU A 73 6.49 -11.86 -8.25
CA LEU A 73 7.87 -11.38 -8.12
C LEU A 73 7.96 -9.84 -8.15
N LYS A 74 6.87 -9.16 -8.49
CA LYS A 74 6.84 -7.70 -8.57
C LYS A 74 6.83 -7.10 -7.17
N GLY A 75 7.56 -6.00 -7.00
CA GLY A 75 7.54 -5.25 -5.75
C GLY A 75 6.13 -4.78 -5.40
N THR A 76 5.77 -4.83 -4.13
CA THR A 76 4.48 -4.38 -3.61
C THR A 76 4.65 -3.20 -2.69
N THR A 77 3.68 -2.29 -2.68
CA THR A 77 3.62 -1.14 -1.77
C THR A 77 2.37 -1.19 -0.92
N ILE A 78 2.51 -0.76 0.33
CA ILE A 78 1.39 -0.61 1.27
C ILE A 78 0.98 0.88 1.24
N MET A 79 -0.25 1.16 0.84
CA MET A 79 -0.78 2.53 0.87
C MET A 79 -1.10 2.95 2.31
N LYS A 80 -1.27 4.26 2.56
CA LYS A 80 -1.63 4.80 3.88
C LYS A 80 -2.94 4.23 4.45
N CYS A 81 -3.87 3.83 3.59
CA CYS A 81 -5.11 3.17 3.97
C CYS A 81 -4.92 1.68 4.38
N GLY A 82 -3.70 1.15 4.28
CA GLY A 82 -3.34 -0.23 4.63
C GLY A 82 -3.55 -1.27 3.52
N HIS A 83 -4.20 -0.89 2.41
CA HIS A 83 -4.33 -1.74 1.23
C HIS A 83 -3.02 -1.82 0.44
N THR A 84 -2.77 -2.97 -0.18
CA THR A 84 -1.55 -3.24 -0.95
C THR A 84 -1.81 -3.33 -2.46
N MET A 85 -0.83 -2.93 -3.25
CA MET A 85 -0.81 -3.13 -4.71
C MET A 85 0.64 -3.25 -5.22
N HIS A 86 0.83 -3.64 -6.47
CA HIS A 86 2.14 -3.61 -7.10
C HIS A 86 2.69 -2.18 -7.19
N MET A 87 4.00 -2.03 -7.00
CA MET A 87 4.69 -0.73 -7.05
C MET A 87 4.62 -0.09 -8.45
N GLU A 88 4.68 -0.91 -9.50
CA GLU A 88 4.48 -0.47 -10.88
C GLU A 88 3.06 0.06 -11.09
N CYS A 89 2.06 -0.70 -10.66
CA CYS A 89 0.66 -0.28 -10.75
C CYS A 89 0.38 0.98 -9.92
N TYR A 90 1.00 1.10 -8.74
CA TYR A 90 0.92 2.30 -7.92
C TYR A 90 1.52 3.51 -8.64
N THR A 91 2.72 3.37 -9.21
CA THR A 91 3.39 4.46 -9.94
C THR A 91 2.55 4.91 -11.15
N GLU A 92 2.05 3.97 -11.94
CA GLU A 92 1.17 4.27 -13.09
C GLU A 92 -0.11 4.99 -12.66
N MET A 93 -0.74 4.54 -11.57
CA MET A 93 -1.94 5.18 -11.01
C MET A 93 -1.68 6.66 -10.66
N ILE A 94 -0.52 6.95 -10.05
CA ILE A 94 -0.11 8.33 -9.73
C ILE A 94 0.15 9.15 -11.01
N HIS A 95 0.78 8.55 -12.04
CA HIS A 95 1.02 9.22 -13.32
C HIS A 95 -0.28 9.61 -14.06
N GLN A 96 -1.34 8.81 -13.90
CA GLN A 96 -2.66 9.10 -14.44
C GLN A 96 -3.49 10.07 -13.58
N ASN A 97 -2.85 10.77 -12.62
CA ASN A 97 -3.50 11.67 -11.65
C ASN A 97 -4.60 10.99 -10.81
N GLN A 98 -4.51 9.68 -10.60
CA GLN A 98 -5.42 8.96 -9.71
C GLN A 98 -4.79 8.80 -8.33
N TYR A 99 -5.21 9.64 -7.38
CA TYR A 99 -4.67 9.64 -6.01
C TYR A 99 -5.55 8.90 -5.01
N ARG A 100 -6.60 8.21 -5.47
CA ARG A 100 -7.56 7.51 -4.63
C ARG A 100 -7.31 6.02 -4.67
N CYS A 101 -7.30 5.38 -3.52
CA CYS A 101 -7.22 3.93 -3.41
C CYS A 101 -8.40 3.29 -4.16
N PRO A 102 -8.18 2.37 -5.12
CA PRO A 102 -9.28 1.72 -5.85
C PRO A 102 -10.21 0.87 -4.98
N ILE A 103 -9.79 0.51 -3.76
CA ILE A 103 -10.52 -0.38 -2.86
C ILE A 103 -11.41 0.39 -1.88
N CYS A 104 -10.89 1.50 -1.32
CA CYS A 104 -11.57 2.25 -0.26
C CYS A 104 -11.75 3.75 -0.55
N SER A 105 -11.32 4.22 -1.72
CA SER A 105 -11.39 5.62 -2.15
C SER A 105 -10.64 6.65 -1.29
N LYS A 106 -9.88 6.22 -0.27
CA LYS A 106 -9.01 7.09 0.52
C LYS A 106 -7.83 7.62 -0.29
N SER A 107 -7.41 8.85 -0.03
CA SER A 107 -6.24 9.47 -0.63
C SER A 107 -4.96 8.73 -0.25
N VAL A 108 -4.17 8.36 -1.26
CA VAL A 108 -2.92 7.61 -1.06
C VAL A 108 -1.72 8.52 -0.78
N LEU A 109 -1.78 9.78 -1.21
CA LEU A 109 -0.76 10.81 -1.01
C LEU A 109 -1.19 11.84 0.03
N ASN A 110 -0.24 12.66 0.49
CA ASN A 110 -0.58 13.84 1.29
C ASN A 110 -1.15 14.93 0.36
N MET A 111 -2.46 15.18 0.48
CA MET A 111 -3.19 16.17 -0.30
C MET A 111 -3.36 17.52 0.43
N SER A 112 -2.62 17.77 1.53
CA SER A 112 -2.78 18.98 2.36
C SER A 112 -2.70 20.29 1.58
N GLY A 113 -1.80 20.38 0.60
CA GLY A 113 -1.67 21.56 -0.25
C GLY A 113 -2.88 21.76 -1.19
N THR A 114 -3.49 20.66 -1.65
CA THR A 114 -4.72 20.73 -2.45
C THR A 114 -5.91 21.18 -1.60
N TRP A 115 -6.00 20.68 -0.36
CA TRP A 115 -7.04 21.09 0.58
C TRP A 115 -6.95 22.58 0.93
N GLN A 116 -5.75 23.07 1.25
CA GLN A 116 -5.52 24.50 1.51
C GLN A 116 -5.93 25.38 0.33
N ARG A 117 -5.67 24.94 -0.91
CA ARG A 117 -6.09 25.69 -2.09
C ARG A 117 -7.61 25.74 -2.24
N LEU A 118 -8.29 24.61 -1.98
CA LEU A 118 -9.76 24.57 -1.99
C LEU A 118 -10.36 25.49 -0.93
N ASP A 119 -9.80 25.52 0.27
CA ASP A 119 -10.26 26.42 1.34
C ASP A 119 -10.17 27.90 0.91
N LEU A 120 -9.07 28.30 0.25
CA LEU A 120 -8.90 29.65 -0.29
C LEU A 120 -9.92 29.97 -1.40
N GLU A 121 -10.22 29.01 -2.28
CA GLU A 121 -11.21 29.19 -3.35
C GLU A 121 -12.64 29.34 -2.81
N ILE A 122 -12.97 28.57 -1.77
CA ILE A 122 -14.25 28.65 -1.05
C ILE A 122 -14.38 30.00 -0.35
N GLU A 123 -13.33 30.47 0.32
CA GLU A 123 -13.32 31.79 0.98
C GLU A 123 -13.44 32.94 -0.03
N ALA A 124 -12.79 32.82 -1.19
CA ALA A 124 -12.91 33.80 -2.28
C ALA A 124 -14.29 33.81 -2.95
N THR A 125 -15.03 32.69 -2.88
CA THR A 125 -16.33 32.51 -3.55
C THR A 125 -17.42 32.16 -2.53
N ALA A 126 -17.68 33.09 -1.60
CA ALA A 126 -18.70 32.88 -0.58
C ALA A 126 -20.08 32.59 -1.19
N MET A 127 -20.75 31.54 -0.71
CA MET A 127 -22.08 31.19 -1.18
C MET A 127 -23.09 32.33 -0.91
N PRO A 128 -24.00 32.62 -1.86
CA PRO A 128 -25.13 33.51 -1.66
C PRO A 128 -25.96 33.08 -0.44
N GLU A 129 -26.57 34.06 0.23
CA GLU A 129 -27.27 33.85 1.50
C GLU A 129 -28.43 32.84 1.38
N GLU A 130 -29.12 32.83 0.24
CA GLU A 130 -30.20 31.88 -0.07
C GLU A 130 -29.77 30.41 -0.16
N TYR A 131 -28.48 30.13 -0.37
CA TYR A 131 -27.91 28.77 -0.44
C TYR A 131 -26.99 28.45 0.74
N ARG A 132 -26.91 29.33 1.74
CA ARG A 132 -26.03 29.16 2.90
C ARG A 132 -26.67 28.26 3.96
N TYR A 133 -26.89 27.01 3.60
CA TYR A 133 -27.32 25.95 4.52
C TYR A 133 -26.27 24.84 4.60
N GLU A 134 -26.19 24.20 5.75
CA GLU A 134 -25.25 23.11 6.00
C GLU A 134 -25.89 21.76 5.67
N VAL A 135 -25.11 20.87 5.06
CA VAL A 135 -25.51 19.48 4.81
C VAL A 135 -24.44 18.54 5.36
N PRO A 136 -24.83 17.45 6.04
CA PRO A 136 -23.89 16.46 6.51
C PRO A 136 -23.33 15.68 5.32
N ILE A 137 -22.00 15.61 5.21
CA ILE A 137 -21.29 14.79 4.23
C ILE A 137 -20.27 13.89 4.93
N LEU A 138 -19.99 12.74 4.32
CA LEU A 138 -18.94 11.82 4.79
C LEU A 138 -17.69 12.01 3.95
N CYS A 139 -16.56 12.24 4.61
CA CYS A 139 -15.25 12.27 3.98
C CYS A 139 -14.56 10.91 4.12
N ASN A 140 -14.14 10.32 3.01
CA ASN A 140 -13.42 9.04 3.02
C ASN A 140 -12.07 9.13 3.74
N ASP A 141 -11.43 10.30 3.77
CA ASP A 141 -10.13 10.49 4.41
C ASP A 141 -10.24 10.76 5.92
N CYS A 142 -11.35 11.35 6.38
CA CYS A 142 -11.55 11.75 7.78
C CYS A 142 -12.27 10.69 8.64
N ASN A 143 -12.85 9.67 8.01
CA ASN A 143 -13.56 8.56 8.67
C ASN A 143 -12.66 7.32 8.74
#